data_AF-A0A0F9UA89-F1
#
_entry.id   AF-A0A0F9UA89-F1
#
_cell.length_a   1.000
_cell.length_b   1.000
_cell.length_c   1.000
_cell.angle_alpha   90.00
_cell.angle_beta   90.00
_cell.angle_gamma   90.00
#
_symmetry.space_group_name_H-M   'P 1'
#
loop_
_entity.id
_entity.type
_entity.pdbx_description
1 polymer ?
#
loop_
_entity_poly.entity_id
_entity_poly.type
_entity_poly.pdbx_seq_one_letter_code
_entity_poly.pdbx_strand_id
1 'polypeptide(L)'
;MVKNKQKDPYGNYIYDLDIKDHGTPRIIDYEDKELRSRIIDLDEIIIPDEKITIRITYPLSVEVNNEYEQKCGFSRKDLFRFIYEEYTKIYDEEEKQVGDPGTYEKLYNRKKSEGSYGIWGHYLGELYLEFIRYDPKKKLVDLDIGS
;
A
#
# COMPACT_ATOMS: atom_id res chain seq x y z
N MET A 1 7.28 18.69 15.96
CA MET A 1 6.75 17.68 16.90
C MET A 1 6.11 16.60 16.04
N VAL A 2 6.89 15.58 15.62
CA VAL A 2 6.40 14.53 14.70
C VAL A 2 5.69 13.46 15.55
N LYS A 3 4.41 13.22 15.26
CA LYS A 3 3.47 12.45 16.09
C LYS A 3 3.25 11.04 15.49
N ASN A 4 4.29 10.30 15.14
CA ASN A 4 4.09 9.22 14.15
C ASN A 4 4.08 7.81 14.72
N LYS A 5 3.57 7.63 15.93
CA LYS A 5 3.33 6.30 16.50
C LYS A 5 2.08 6.30 17.36
N GLN A 6 0.96 5.98 16.73
CA GLN A 6 -0.31 5.80 17.42
C GLN A 6 -0.57 4.31 17.59
N LYS A 7 -1.23 3.94 18.69
CA LYS A 7 -1.75 2.58 18.88
C LYS A 7 -3.26 2.62 18.79
N ASP A 8 -3.84 1.67 18.06
CA ASP A 8 -5.28 1.46 18.13
C ASP A 8 -5.67 0.73 19.44
N PRO A 9 -6.98 0.61 19.76
CA PRO A 9 -7.44 -0.08 20.96
C PRO A 9 -7.05 -1.58 21.04
N TYR A 10 -6.63 -2.18 19.93
CA TYR A 10 -6.22 -3.58 19.84
C TYR A 10 -4.71 -3.75 20.02
N GLY A 11 -3.97 -2.64 20.13
CA GLY A 11 -2.52 -2.62 20.31
C GLY A 11 -1.73 -2.64 19.01
N ASN A 12 -2.39 -2.45 17.86
CA ASN A 12 -1.71 -2.34 16.57
C ASN A 12 -1.09 -0.95 16.44
N TYR A 13 0.06 -0.87 15.77
CA TYR A 13 0.70 0.40 15.48
C TYR A 13 0.16 0.98 14.18
N ILE A 14 -0.12 2.28 14.17
CA ILE A 14 -0.54 3.01 12.97
C ILE A 14 0.61 3.94 12.56
N TYR A 15 0.98 3.89 11.30
CA TYR A 15 2.03 4.71 10.71
C TYR A 15 1.54 5.34 9.41
N ASP A 16 1.72 6.65 9.29
CA ASP A 16 1.66 7.40 8.03
C ASP A 16 2.98 7.28 7.25
N LEU A 17 2.86 7.33 5.92
CA LEU A 17 3.98 7.38 4.97
C LEU A 17 3.99 8.71 4.20
N ASP A 18 3.48 9.78 4.82
CA ASP A 18 3.34 11.10 4.19
C ASP A 18 4.64 11.57 3.52
N ILE A 19 4.46 12.34 2.46
CA ILE A 19 5.53 13.00 1.74
C ILE A 19 5.53 14.48 2.13
N LYS A 20 6.68 14.99 2.58
CA LYS A 20 6.84 16.39 2.97
C LYS A 20 6.43 17.34 1.84
N ASP A 21 5.56 18.28 2.17
CA ASP A 21 4.98 19.28 1.26
C ASP A 21 4.11 18.70 0.12
N HIS A 22 3.72 17.43 0.22
CA HIS A 22 2.85 16.72 -0.74
C HIS A 22 1.64 16.07 -0.06
N GLY A 23 1.80 15.59 1.18
CA GLY A 23 0.74 14.95 1.96
C GLY A 23 0.68 13.43 1.74
N THR A 24 -0.52 12.87 1.82
CA THR A 24 -0.79 11.44 1.63
C THR A 24 -0.30 10.99 0.25
N PRO A 25 0.60 10.00 0.16
CA PRO A 25 1.09 9.52 -1.12
C PRO A 25 0.04 8.67 -1.84
N ARG A 26 -0.01 8.80 -3.17
CA ARG A 26 -0.56 7.73 -4.01
C ARG A 26 0.41 6.58 -4.08
N ILE A 27 -0.07 5.37 -4.35
CA ILE A 27 0.77 4.19 -4.53
C ILE A 27 1.84 4.43 -5.61
N ILE A 28 1.44 5.06 -6.72
CA ILE A 28 2.34 5.39 -7.84
C ILE A 28 3.37 6.48 -7.55
N ASP A 29 3.20 7.27 -6.47
CA ASP A 29 4.14 8.36 -6.16
C ASP A 29 5.55 7.81 -5.78
N TYR A 30 5.68 6.51 -5.50
CA TYR A 30 6.97 5.85 -5.27
C TYR A 30 7.91 5.88 -6.50
N GLU A 31 7.35 5.96 -7.71
CA GLU A 31 8.12 6.04 -8.96
C GLU A 31 8.93 7.33 -9.08
N ASP A 32 8.38 8.42 -8.56
CA ASP A 32 9.01 9.72 -8.57
C ASP A 32 10.11 9.78 -7.51
N LYS A 33 11.36 9.87 -7.98
CA LYS A 33 12.54 9.90 -7.10
C LYS A 33 12.55 11.10 -6.15
N GLU A 34 12.05 12.25 -6.60
CA GLU A 34 12.02 13.48 -5.80
C GLU A 34 10.94 13.37 -4.71
N LEU A 35 9.76 12.86 -5.04
CA LEU A 35 8.72 12.57 -4.05
C LEU A 35 9.18 11.51 -3.04
N ARG A 36 9.75 10.41 -3.52
CA ARG A 36 10.28 9.35 -2.65
C ARG A 36 11.36 9.85 -1.68
N SER A 37 12.22 10.79 -2.10
CA SER A 37 13.24 11.37 -1.21
C SER A 37 12.67 12.20 -0.05
N ARG A 38 11.39 12.60 -0.17
CA ARG A 38 10.68 13.47 0.77
C ARG A 38 9.71 12.74 1.70
N ILE A 39 9.64 11.40 1.62
CA ILE A 39 8.91 10.61 2.63
C ILE A 39 9.44 10.98 4.01
N ILE A 40 8.54 11.25 4.95
CA ILE A 40 8.89 11.57 6.33
C ILE A 40 9.77 10.47 6.92
N ASP A 41 10.81 10.86 7.65
CA ASP A 41 11.70 9.95 8.38
C ASP A 41 12.00 8.65 7.60
N LEU A 42 12.39 8.83 6.33
CA LEU A 42 12.49 7.82 5.28
C LEU A 42 13.12 6.49 5.72
N ASP A 43 14.24 6.60 6.44
CA ASP A 43 15.05 5.46 6.89
C ASP A 43 14.75 5.04 8.34
N GLU A 44 13.75 5.63 9.01
CA GLU A 44 13.31 5.18 10.34
C GLU A 44 12.72 3.77 10.24
N ILE A 45 13.28 2.85 11.02
CA ILE A 45 12.73 1.50 11.22
C ILE A 45 11.47 1.58 12.08
N ILE A 46 10.31 1.38 11.47
CA ILE A 46 9.01 1.45 12.16
C ILE A 46 8.44 0.08 12.50
N ILE A 47 8.90 -0.97 11.84
CA ILE A 47 8.59 -2.37 12.19
C ILE A 47 9.91 -3.11 12.44
N PRO A 48 10.24 -3.46 13.69
CA PRO A 48 11.52 -4.08 14.03
C PRO A 48 11.58 -5.59 13.73
N ASP A 49 10.45 -6.24 13.45
CA ASP A 49 10.42 -7.65 13.10
C ASP A 49 11.14 -7.91 11.77
N GLU A 50 11.90 -8.99 11.69
CA GLU A 50 12.64 -9.33 10.46
C GLU A 50 11.75 -9.95 9.37
N LYS A 51 10.54 -10.37 9.73
CA LYS A 51 9.58 -11.00 8.83
C LYS A 51 8.18 -10.47 9.10
N ILE A 52 7.49 -10.05 8.04
CA ILE A 52 6.12 -9.57 8.07
C ILE A 52 5.31 -10.14 6.91
N THR A 53 3.99 -10.13 7.03
CA THR A 53 3.06 -10.31 5.92
C THR A 53 2.42 -8.97 5.60
N ILE A 54 2.43 -8.54 4.34
CA ILE A 54 1.62 -7.41 3.88
C ILE A 54 0.35 -7.98 3.25
N ARG A 55 -0.80 -7.51 3.71
CA ARG A 55 -2.11 -7.90 3.21
C ARG A 55 -2.75 -6.77 2.41
N ILE A 56 -3.07 -7.06 1.16
CA ILE A 56 -3.74 -6.16 0.21
C ILE A 56 -5.15 -6.68 -0.03
N THR A 57 -6.14 -5.87 0.35
CA THR A 57 -7.56 -6.22 0.20
C THR A 57 -8.28 -5.27 -0.75
N TYR A 58 -7.89 -4.00 -0.80
CA TYR A 58 -8.54 -2.99 -1.63
C TYR A 58 -7.65 -2.61 -2.82
N PRO A 59 -8.19 -2.43 -4.03
CA PRO A 59 -9.57 -2.65 -4.43
C PRO A 59 -9.76 -4.03 -5.06
N LEU A 60 -9.34 -5.08 -4.35
CA LEU A 60 -9.36 -6.44 -4.85
C LEU A 60 -10.66 -7.15 -4.43
N SER A 61 -11.11 -8.11 -5.23
CA SER A 61 -12.15 -9.05 -4.80
C SER A 61 -11.56 -10.26 -4.08
N VAL A 62 -10.27 -10.53 -4.31
CA VAL A 62 -9.50 -11.61 -3.71
C VAL A 62 -8.32 -11.00 -2.99
N GLU A 63 -8.23 -11.21 -1.67
CA GLU A 63 -7.12 -10.66 -0.89
C GLU A 63 -5.79 -11.33 -1.26
N VAL A 64 -4.72 -10.53 -1.22
CA VAL A 64 -3.35 -10.98 -1.46
C VAL A 64 -2.56 -10.82 -0.17
N ASN A 65 -1.84 -11.88 0.20
CA ASN A 65 -0.98 -11.91 1.37
C ASN A 65 0.42 -12.34 0.93
N ASN A 66 1.41 -11.47 1.06
CA ASN A 66 2.80 -11.81 0.75
C ASN A 66 3.72 -11.59 1.93
N GLU A 67 4.68 -12.49 2.09
CA GLU A 67 5.70 -12.40 3.13
C GLU A 67 6.92 -11.63 2.63
N TYR A 68 7.45 -10.77 3.49
CA TYR A 68 8.69 -10.03 3.25
C TYR A 68 9.65 -10.27 4.40
N GLU A 69 10.95 -10.33 4.08
CA GLU A 69 12.02 -10.55 5.04
C GLU A 69 13.09 -9.45 4.92
N GLN A 70 13.48 -8.86 6.04
CA GLN A 70 14.48 -7.79 6.12
C GLN A 70 15.22 -7.88 7.47
N LYS A 71 16.52 -8.18 7.45
CA LYS A 71 17.31 -8.50 8.66
C LYS A 71 17.35 -7.40 9.73
N CYS A 72 17.06 -6.15 9.37
CA CYS A 72 17.16 -5.02 10.30
C CYS A 72 15.80 -4.35 10.54
N GLY A 73 14.71 -5.09 10.33
CA GLY A 73 13.37 -4.54 10.32
C GLY A 73 13.09 -3.70 9.08
N PHE A 74 11.91 -3.10 9.04
CA PHE A 74 11.38 -2.40 7.88
C PHE A 74 11.33 -0.89 8.13
N SER A 75 11.99 -0.14 7.26
CA SER A 75 11.86 1.31 7.21
C SER A 75 10.57 1.76 6.52
N ARG A 76 10.18 3.03 6.66
CA ARG A 76 9.10 3.62 5.83
C ARG A 76 9.37 3.46 4.34
N LYS A 77 10.62 3.68 3.92
CA LYS A 77 11.07 3.46 2.55
C LYS A 77 10.84 2.02 2.07
N ASP A 78 11.17 1.05 2.91
CA ASP A 78 11.00 -0.37 2.57
C ASP A 78 9.53 -0.72 2.40
N LEU A 79 8.68 -0.27 3.33
CA LEU A 79 7.25 -0.57 3.29
C LEU A 79 6.58 0.06 2.07
N PHE A 80 6.85 1.34 1.78
CA PHE A 80 6.28 1.98 0.59
C PHE A 80 6.77 1.28 -0.69
N ARG A 81 8.05 0.90 -0.77
CA ARG A 81 8.58 0.12 -1.89
C ARG A 81 7.81 -1.18 -2.10
N PHE A 82 7.69 -2.01 -1.06
CA PHE A 82 7.06 -3.32 -1.16
C PHE A 82 5.58 -3.21 -1.52
N ILE A 83 4.88 -2.22 -0.96
CA ILE A 83 3.48 -1.94 -1.31
C ILE A 83 3.36 -1.53 -2.78
N TYR A 84 4.19 -0.60 -3.25
CA TYR A 84 4.20 -0.17 -4.65
C TYR A 84 4.49 -1.33 -5.61
N GLU A 85 5.55 -2.11 -5.34
CA GLU A 85 5.95 -3.25 -6.16
C GLU A 85 4.83 -4.29 -6.26
N GLU A 86 4.16 -4.59 -5.14
CA GLU A 86 3.10 -5.60 -5.13
C GLU A 86 1.83 -5.12 -5.83
N TYR A 87 1.39 -3.88 -5.61
CA TYR A 87 0.26 -3.33 -6.36
C TYR A 87 0.54 -3.28 -7.85
N THR A 88 1.74 -2.83 -8.25
CA THR A 88 2.13 -2.78 -9.66
C THR A 88 2.06 -4.18 -10.28
N LYS A 89 2.60 -5.19 -9.59
CA LYS A 89 2.53 -6.58 -10.01
C LYS A 89 1.09 -7.07 -10.14
N ILE A 90 0.23 -6.82 -9.15
CA ILE A 90 -1.18 -7.22 -9.17
C ILE A 90 -1.92 -6.64 -10.38
N TYR A 91 -1.77 -5.33 -10.63
CA TYR A 91 -2.41 -4.67 -11.76
C TYR A 91 -1.86 -5.16 -13.10
N ASP A 92 -0.55 -5.34 -13.22
CA ASP A 92 0.09 -5.87 -14.42
C ASP A 92 -0.34 -7.30 -14.75
N GLU A 93 -0.45 -8.15 -13.74
CA GLU A 93 -0.88 -9.54 -13.90
C GLU A 93 -2.36 -9.64 -14.27
N GLU A 94 -3.22 -8.82 -13.67
CA GLU A 94 -4.64 -8.74 -14.02
C GLU A 94 -4.83 -8.24 -15.47
N GLU A 95 -4.14 -7.17 -15.87
CA GLU A 95 -4.18 -6.62 -17.23
C GLU A 95 -3.73 -7.66 -18.27
N LYS A 96 -2.66 -8.41 -17.99
CA LYS A 96 -2.20 -9.48 -18.88
C LYS A 96 -3.19 -10.64 -19.01
N GLN A 97 -4.00 -10.91 -17.97
CA GLN A 97 -4.96 -12.01 -17.95
C GLN A 97 -6.26 -11.65 -18.68
N VAL A 98 -6.80 -10.46 -18.42
CA VAL A 98 -8.16 -10.10 -18.84
C VAL A 98 -8.30 -8.71 -19.48
N GLY A 99 -7.22 -7.91 -19.49
CA GLY A 99 -7.20 -6.54 -20.01
C GLY A 99 -7.98 -5.54 -19.16
N ASP A 100 -7.99 -4.27 -19.59
CA ASP A 100 -8.75 -3.21 -18.94
C ASP A 100 -10.27 -3.36 -19.23
N PRO A 101 -11.12 -3.59 -18.21
CA PRO A 101 -12.57 -3.63 -18.40
C PRO A 101 -13.17 -2.23 -18.66
N GLY A 102 -12.38 -1.16 -18.54
CA GLY A 102 -12.78 0.23 -18.69
C GLY A 102 -13.64 0.72 -17.53
N THR A 103 -14.33 1.83 -17.72
CA THR A 103 -15.20 2.45 -16.70
C THR A 103 -16.68 2.20 -16.95
N TYR A 104 -17.52 2.43 -15.94
CA TYR A 104 -18.98 2.45 -16.12
C TYR A 104 -19.43 3.68 -16.91
N GLU A 105 -20.50 3.55 -17.68
CA GLU A 105 -21.06 4.69 -18.39
C GLU A 105 -21.47 5.78 -17.39
N LYS A 106 -20.95 7.00 -17.55
CA LYS A 106 -21.21 8.18 -16.69
C LYS A 106 -20.63 8.10 -15.28
N LEU A 107 -19.81 7.10 -14.95
CA LEU A 107 -19.02 7.06 -13.71
C LEU A 107 -17.53 7.01 -14.06
N TYR A 108 -16.70 7.61 -13.22
CA TYR A 108 -15.24 7.56 -13.40
C TYR A 108 -14.65 6.25 -12.89
N ASN A 109 -15.39 5.48 -12.08
CA ASN A 109 -14.90 4.23 -11.51
C ASN A 109 -14.61 3.15 -12.56
N ARG A 110 -13.49 2.45 -12.36
CA ARG A 110 -13.11 1.25 -13.09
C ARG A 110 -14.13 0.13 -12.81
N LYS A 111 -14.55 -0.56 -13.87
CA LYS A 111 -15.34 -1.79 -13.75
C LYS A 111 -14.54 -2.89 -13.06
N LYS A 112 -15.25 -3.85 -12.47
CA LYS A 112 -14.62 -5.06 -11.98
C LYS A 112 -14.06 -5.88 -13.15
N SER A 113 -12.82 -6.35 -13.02
CA SER A 113 -12.23 -7.34 -13.92
C SER A 113 -12.49 -8.77 -13.42
N GLU A 114 -12.46 -9.73 -14.33
CA GLU A 114 -12.73 -11.15 -14.04
C GLU A 114 -11.43 -11.99 -13.97
N GLY A 115 -10.29 -11.33 -13.72
CA GLY A 115 -9.00 -11.98 -13.53
C GLY A 115 -8.80 -12.47 -12.09
N SER A 116 -7.58 -12.93 -11.81
CA SER A 116 -7.23 -13.59 -10.54
C SER A 116 -7.48 -12.74 -9.30
N TYR A 117 -7.39 -11.43 -9.41
CA TYR A 117 -7.52 -10.50 -8.28
C TYR A 117 -8.89 -9.83 -8.23
N GLY A 118 -9.59 -9.76 -9.36
CA GLY A 118 -10.91 -9.16 -9.48
C GLY A 118 -10.91 -7.68 -9.06
N ILE A 119 -9.95 -6.92 -9.60
CA ILE A 119 -9.76 -5.48 -9.33
C ILE A 119 -11.02 -4.71 -9.73
N TRP A 120 -11.46 -3.76 -8.92
CA TRP A 120 -12.66 -2.94 -9.19
C TRP A 120 -12.48 -1.49 -8.72
N GLY A 121 -13.42 -0.61 -9.07
CA GLY A 121 -13.53 0.73 -8.47
C GLY A 121 -12.55 1.76 -9.01
N HIS A 122 -11.25 1.51 -8.94
CA HIS A 122 -10.21 2.50 -9.19
C HIS A 122 -9.04 1.93 -9.99
N TYR A 123 -8.35 2.80 -10.72
CA TYR A 123 -7.06 2.50 -11.30
C TYR A 123 -5.95 2.69 -10.27
N LEU A 124 -4.80 2.03 -10.48
CA LEU A 124 -3.65 2.11 -9.59
C LEU A 124 -3.21 3.55 -9.28
N GLY A 125 -3.29 4.44 -10.28
CA GLY A 125 -2.91 5.85 -10.14
C GLY A 125 -3.86 6.70 -9.29
N GLU A 126 -4.97 6.14 -8.81
CA GLU A 126 -5.96 6.80 -7.96
C GLU A 126 -5.88 6.31 -6.51
N LEU A 127 -5.07 5.30 -6.21
CA LEU A 127 -5.00 4.72 -4.87
C LEU A 127 -4.10 5.56 -3.97
N TYR A 128 -4.65 6.07 -2.88
CA TYR A 128 -3.94 6.81 -1.82
C TYR A 128 -3.62 5.88 -0.65
N LEU A 129 -2.37 5.86 -0.20
CA LEU A 129 -1.95 5.10 0.98
C LEU A 129 -2.07 5.98 2.23
N GLU A 130 -3.26 5.96 2.84
CA GLU A 130 -3.62 6.82 3.97
C GLU A 130 -2.77 6.49 5.20
N PHE A 131 -2.69 5.21 5.55
CA PHE A 131 -1.78 4.71 6.58
C PHE A 131 -1.62 3.20 6.48
N ILE A 132 -0.62 2.69 7.20
CA ILE A 132 -0.49 1.27 7.46
C ILE A 132 -0.82 0.96 8.92
N ARG A 133 -1.35 -0.23 9.16
CA ARG A 133 -1.59 -0.78 10.48
C ARG A 133 -0.77 -2.05 10.66
N TYR A 134 0.10 -2.05 11.66
CA TYR A 134 0.93 -3.19 12.00
C TYR A 134 0.43 -3.90 13.26
N ASP A 135 0.03 -5.17 13.14
CA ASP A 135 -0.25 -6.07 14.24
C ASP A 135 1.03 -6.83 14.64
N PRO A 136 1.70 -6.48 15.75
CA PRO A 136 2.94 -7.12 16.17
C PRO A 136 2.77 -8.56 16.65
N LYS A 137 1.54 -8.99 16.99
CA LYS A 137 1.29 -10.37 17.43
C LYS A 137 1.21 -11.30 16.22
N LYS A 138 0.62 -10.82 15.13
CA LYS A 138 0.47 -11.57 13.87
C LYS A 138 1.58 -11.30 12.87
N LYS A 139 2.39 -10.26 13.09
CA LYS A 139 3.37 -9.74 12.14
C LYS A 139 2.72 -9.34 10.82
N LEU A 140 1.52 -8.77 10.91
CA LEU A 140 0.67 -8.45 9.76
C LEU A 140 0.63 -6.94 9.56
N VAL A 141 0.87 -6.50 8.33
CA VAL A 141 0.65 -5.12 7.87
C VAL A 141 -0.61 -5.09 7.04
N ASP A 142 -1.61 -4.38 7.55
CA ASP A 142 -2.82 -4.01 6.82
C ASP A 142 -2.68 -2.61 6.25
N LEU A 143 -3.24 -2.39 5.06
CA LEU A 143 -3.22 -1.10 4.38
C LEU A 143 -4.58 -0.44 4.49
N ASP A 144 -4.59 0.85 4.81
CA ASP A 144 -5.76 1.71 4.65
C ASP A 144 -5.57 2.51 3.36
N ILE A 145 -6.46 2.29 2.40
CA ILE A 145 -6.34 2.79 1.04
C ILE A 145 -7.55 3.66 0.71
N GLY A 146 -7.29 4.92 0.38
CA GLY A 146 -8.26 5.88 -0.14
C GLY A 146 -8.24 5.94 -1.66
N SER A 147 -9.20 6.66 -2.22
CA SER A 147 -9.37 6.87 -3.67
C SER A 147 -10.26 8.07 -3.98
#